data_AF-A0A7Y1BM85-F1
#
_entry.id   AF-A0A7Y1BM85-F1
#
_cell.length_a   1.000
_cell.length_b   1.000
_cell.length_c   1.000
_cell.angle_alpha   90.00
_cell.angle_beta   90.00
_cell.angle_gamma   90.00
#
_symmetry.space_group_name_H-M   'P 1'
#
loop_
_entity.id
_entity.type
_entity.pdbx_description
1 polymer ?
#
loop_
_entity_poly.entity_id
_entity_poly.type
_entity_poly.pdbx_seq_one_letter_code
_entity_poly.pdbx_strand_id
1 'polypeptide(L)'
;MKTSVNFDHVDPKFREHLLLNDRERISKIYRDCWVNYPQVVAIRAGVRAIYEMPPKTQAQCMLICGRPGMGKTSLFKKIESDMESLRKRHIDSYGCIAFSLSPDPNLHGFEDSISEALGVPIGKIRNGLVPEAFCRLAHLRRMRIPRSSGHPFHEHLTTDSTLIRPPIPRASGH
;
A
#
# COMPACT_ATOMS: atom_id res chain seq x y z
N MET A 1 -47.80 21.70 2.04
CA MET A 1 -46.90 22.55 2.85
C MET A 1 -45.56 21.82 2.97
N LYS A 2 -44.49 22.33 2.34
CA LYS A 2 -43.15 21.76 2.52
C LYS A 2 -42.67 22.18 3.90
N THR A 3 -42.62 21.23 4.83
CA THR A 3 -42.01 21.40 6.15
C THR A 3 -40.62 21.99 5.93
N SER A 4 -40.33 23.12 6.56
CA SER A 4 -39.00 23.75 6.52
C SER A 4 -38.00 22.77 7.12
N VAL A 5 -37.31 22.01 6.26
CA VAL A 5 -36.38 20.98 6.71
C VAL A 5 -35.16 21.68 7.30
N ASN A 6 -35.04 21.64 8.63
CA ASN A 6 -33.91 22.20 9.35
C ASN A 6 -32.74 21.18 9.32
N PHE A 7 -31.58 21.61 8.85
CA PHE A 7 -30.36 20.79 8.72
C PHE A 7 -29.26 21.16 9.74
N ASP A 8 -29.59 21.84 10.83
CA ASP A 8 -28.63 22.31 11.82
C ASP A 8 -27.90 21.16 12.54
N HIS A 9 -28.54 20.00 12.64
CA HIS A 9 -27.98 18.76 13.16
C HIS A 9 -26.98 18.08 12.19
N VAL A 10 -26.87 18.55 10.95
CA VAL A 10 -25.97 18.00 9.92
C VAL A 10 -24.74 18.88 9.82
N ASP A 11 -23.57 18.25 9.69
CA ASP A 11 -22.30 18.95 9.42
C ASP A 11 -22.46 19.89 8.21
N PRO A 12 -22.07 21.18 8.32
CA PRO A 12 -22.22 22.16 7.26
C PRO A 12 -21.77 21.69 5.87
N LYS A 13 -20.69 20.89 5.80
CA LYS A 13 -20.13 20.41 4.53
C LYS A 13 -21.05 19.46 3.76
N PHE A 14 -22.04 18.87 4.42
CA PHE A 14 -22.99 17.94 3.80
C PHE A 14 -24.37 18.53 3.57
N ARG A 15 -24.66 19.73 4.09
CA ARG A 15 -25.98 20.37 3.97
C ARG A 15 -26.35 20.65 2.51
N GLU A 16 -25.40 21.07 1.69
CA GLU A 16 -25.60 21.28 0.25
C GLU A 16 -26.04 20.01 -0.47
N HIS A 17 -25.62 18.84 0.00
CA HIS A 17 -26.01 17.56 -0.59
C HIS A 17 -27.44 17.15 -0.23
N LEU A 18 -28.00 17.69 0.87
CA LEU A 18 -29.38 17.43 1.28
C LEU A 18 -30.40 18.26 0.49
N LEU A 19 -29.95 19.32 -0.18
CA LEU A 19 -30.76 20.13 -1.08
C LEU A 19 -30.85 19.54 -2.50
N LEU A 20 -30.03 18.53 -2.81
CA LEU A 20 -30.04 17.84 -4.10
C LEU A 20 -31.34 17.04 -4.30
N ASN A 21 -31.68 16.76 -5.56
CA ASN A 21 -32.80 15.88 -5.86
C ASN A 21 -32.51 14.42 -5.47
N ASP A 22 -33.54 13.60 -5.36
CA ASP A 22 -33.39 12.21 -4.87
C ASP A 22 -32.41 11.38 -5.71
N ARG A 23 -32.40 11.56 -7.04
CA ARG A 23 -31.46 10.87 -7.94
C ARG A 23 -30.01 11.20 -7.62
N GLU A 24 -29.71 12.49 -7.41
CA GLU A 24 -28.37 12.96 -7.07
C GLU A 24 -27.94 12.52 -5.67
N ARG A 25 -28.87 12.57 -4.71
CA ARG A 25 -28.65 12.08 -3.33
C ARG A 25 -28.34 10.59 -3.32
N ILE A 26 -29.12 9.79 -4.03
CA ILE A 26 -28.91 8.35 -4.20
C ILE A 26 -27.52 8.10 -4.81
N SER A 27 -27.18 8.81 -5.89
CA SER A 27 -25.86 8.68 -6.52
C SER A 27 -24.71 9.00 -5.56
N LYS A 28 -24.86 10.03 -4.71
CA LYS A 28 -23.87 10.40 -3.70
C LYS A 28 -23.71 9.34 -2.59
N ILE A 29 -24.82 8.77 -2.11
CA ILE A 29 -24.82 7.75 -1.04
C ILE A 29 -24.08 6.49 -1.51
N TYR A 30 -24.27 6.08 -2.77
CA TYR A 30 -23.62 4.90 -3.32
C TYR A 30 -22.14 5.10 -3.69
N ARG A 31 -21.58 6.31 -3.56
CA ARG A 31 -20.14 6.50 -3.77
C ARG A 31 -19.37 5.97 -2.58
N ASP A 32 -18.34 5.19 -2.86
CA ASP A 32 -17.36 4.80 -1.84
C ASP A 32 -16.78 6.05 -1.18
N CYS A 33 -16.89 6.12 0.14
CA CYS A 33 -16.30 7.19 0.94
C CYS A 33 -15.20 6.62 1.83
N TRP A 34 -14.06 7.30 1.84
CA TRP A 34 -12.98 6.97 2.75
C TRP A 34 -13.27 7.57 4.14
N VAL A 35 -13.26 6.73 5.16
CA VAL A 35 -13.40 7.14 6.56
C VAL A 35 -12.05 7.02 7.25
N ASN A 36 -11.59 8.12 7.86
CA ASN A 36 -10.31 8.13 8.56
C ASN A 36 -10.45 7.45 9.94
N TYR A 37 -9.70 6.37 10.14
CA TYR A 37 -9.56 5.71 11.43
C TYR A 37 -8.18 6.01 12.03
N PRO A 38 -8.06 6.29 13.34
CA PRO A 38 -6.77 6.61 13.97
C PRO A 38 -5.69 5.54 13.73
N GLN A 39 -6.05 4.26 13.77
CA GLN A 39 -5.13 3.14 13.54
C GLN A 39 -4.56 3.16 12.12
N VAL A 40 -5.36 3.58 11.14
CA VAL A 40 -4.96 3.66 9.74
C VAL A 40 -3.96 4.79 9.51
N VAL A 41 -4.03 5.87 10.28
CA VAL A 41 -3.05 6.96 10.22
C VAL A 41 -1.65 6.44 10.52
N ALA A 42 -1.49 5.65 11.58
CA ALA A 42 -0.21 5.05 11.95
C ALA A 42 0.32 4.10 10.86
N ILE A 43 -0.56 3.25 10.29
CA ILE A 43 -0.17 2.33 9.21
C ILE A 43 0.30 3.10 7.97
N ARG A 44 -0.46 4.11 7.55
CA ARG A 44 -0.09 4.96 6.39
C ARG A 44 1.22 5.70 6.62
N ALA A 45 1.44 6.21 7.83
CA ALA A 45 2.71 6.82 8.21
C ALA A 45 3.88 5.83 8.15
N GLY A 46 3.68 4.59 8.61
CA GLY A 46 4.68 3.52 8.52
C GLY A 46 5.04 3.17 7.07
N VAL A 47 4.03 2.99 6.21
CA VAL A 47 4.25 2.73 4.78
C VAL A 47 4.99 3.89 4.11
N ARG A 48 4.60 5.13 4.39
CA ARG A 48 5.27 6.32 3.89
C ARG A 48 6.73 6.38 4.34
N ALA A 49 7.00 6.09 5.62
CA ALA A 49 8.35 6.05 6.15
C ALA A 49 9.22 5.02 5.42
N ILE A 50 8.71 3.81 5.14
CA ILE A 50 9.42 2.78 4.38
C ILE A 50 9.71 3.26 2.94
N TYR A 51 8.74 3.91 2.31
CA TYR A 51 8.86 4.43 0.95
C TYR A 51 9.92 5.54 0.83
N GLU A 52 9.90 6.52 1.74
CA GLU A 52 10.81 7.68 1.74
C GLU A 52 12.19 7.37 2.34
N MET A 53 12.33 6.31 3.15
CA MET A 53 13.59 5.92 3.80
C MET A 53 14.73 5.80 2.77
N PRO A 54 15.96 6.27 3.02
CA PRO A 54 17.09 6.10 2.10
C PRO A 54 17.44 4.62 1.80
N PRO A 55 18.20 4.32 0.74
CA PRO A 55 18.62 2.95 0.42
C PRO A 55 19.34 2.27 1.59
N LYS A 56 18.91 1.06 1.94
CA LYS A 56 19.55 0.20 2.96
C LYS A 56 19.90 -1.15 2.35
N THR A 57 20.94 -1.79 2.89
CA THR A 57 21.35 -3.14 2.50
C THR A 57 20.23 -4.16 2.71
N GLN A 58 19.48 -4.04 3.81
CA GLN A 58 18.34 -4.90 4.12
C GLN A 58 17.03 -4.17 3.80
N ALA A 59 16.18 -4.79 2.97
CA ALA A 59 14.82 -4.30 2.74
C ALA A 59 14.01 -4.29 4.04
N GLN A 60 13.19 -3.25 4.22
CA GLN A 60 12.19 -3.21 5.27
C GLN A 60 10.88 -3.79 4.72
N CYS A 61 10.31 -4.72 5.47
CA CYS A 61 9.03 -5.37 5.13
C CYS A 61 8.00 -4.99 6.19
N MET A 62 6.74 -4.78 5.76
CA MET A 62 5.63 -4.50 6.67
C MET A 62 4.49 -5.49 6.37
N LEU A 63 4.00 -6.16 7.41
CA LEU A 63 2.83 -7.03 7.34
C LEU A 63 1.64 -6.33 8.00
N ILE A 64 0.54 -6.21 7.28
CA ILE A 64 -0.72 -5.65 7.79
C ILE A 64 -1.74 -6.80 7.90
N CYS A 65 -2.09 -7.16 9.13
CA CYS A 65 -3.06 -8.22 9.41
C CYS A 65 -4.32 -7.67 10.08
N GLY A 66 -5.44 -8.37 9.92
CA GLY A 66 -6.71 -8.00 10.53
C GLY A 66 -7.84 -8.92 10.09
N ARG A 67 -8.96 -8.90 10.82
CA ARG A 67 -10.13 -9.74 10.53
C ARG A 67 -10.74 -9.42 9.15
N PRO A 68 -11.44 -10.37 8.50
CA PRO A 68 -12.23 -10.07 7.30
C PRO A 68 -13.17 -8.88 7.53
N GLY A 69 -13.40 -8.07 6.49
CA GLY A 69 -14.26 -6.87 6.59
C GLY A 69 -13.63 -5.64 7.24
N MET A 70 -12.42 -5.71 7.82
CA MET A 70 -11.75 -4.56 8.48
C MET A 70 -11.19 -3.49 7.52
N GLY A 71 -11.63 -3.47 6.25
CA GLY A 71 -11.20 -2.46 5.29
C GLY A 71 -9.76 -2.59 4.78
N LYS A 72 -9.12 -3.76 4.92
CA LYS A 72 -7.74 -4.00 4.43
C LYS A 72 -7.58 -3.69 2.94
N THR A 73 -8.55 -4.10 2.12
CA THR A 73 -8.55 -3.83 0.68
C THR A 73 -8.71 -2.33 0.39
N SER A 74 -9.58 -1.64 1.12
CA SER A 74 -9.75 -0.18 1.00
C SER A 74 -8.47 0.55 1.42
N LEU A 75 -7.83 0.09 2.50
CA LEU A 75 -6.56 0.61 2.97
C LEU A 75 -5.45 0.43 1.92
N PHE A 76 -5.38 -0.76 1.30
CA PHE A 76 -4.44 -1.03 0.21
C PHE A 76 -4.62 -0.06 -0.95
N LYS A 77 -5.85 0.11 -1.46
CA LYS A 77 -6.18 1.09 -2.50
C LYS A 77 -5.83 2.52 -2.10
N LYS A 78 -6.04 2.87 -0.82
CA LYS A 78 -5.69 4.20 -0.31
C LYS A 78 -4.18 4.43 -0.28
N ILE A 79 -3.41 3.43 0.14
CA ILE A 79 -1.95 3.46 0.12
C ILE A 79 -1.45 3.62 -1.31
N GLU A 80 -1.99 2.86 -2.26
CA GLU A 80 -1.64 2.96 -3.68
C GLU A 80 -1.86 4.39 -4.22
N SER A 81 -3.04 4.96 -3.96
CA SER A 81 -3.35 6.36 -4.30
C SER A 81 -2.40 7.37 -3.63
N ASP A 82 -2.03 7.16 -2.38
CA ASP A 82 -1.08 8.01 -1.67
C ASP A 82 0.33 7.95 -2.29
N MET A 83 0.78 6.76 -2.70
CA MET A 83 2.08 6.58 -3.38
C MET A 83 2.09 7.24 -4.76
N GLU A 84 1.00 7.14 -5.51
CA GLU A 84 0.87 7.83 -6.80
C GLU A 84 0.95 9.35 -6.62
N SER A 85 0.29 9.88 -5.58
CA SER A 85 0.35 11.32 -5.23
C SER A 85 1.76 11.76 -4.82
N LEU A 86 2.50 10.94 -4.07
CA LEU A 86 3.90 11.22 -3.73
C LEU A 86 4.78 11.22 -4.97
N ARG A 87 4.59 10.24 -5.86
CA ARG A 87 5.35 10.12 -7.11
C ARG A 87 5.19 11.34 -8.01
N LYS A 88 3.98 11.90 -8.10
CA LYS A 88 3.72 13.12 -8.88
C LYS A 88 4.38 14.37 -8.28
N ARG A 89 4.63 14.38 -6.97
CA ARG A 89 5.18 15.55 -6.25
C ARG A 89 6.70 15.58 -6.20
N HIS A 90 7.36 14.43 -6.21
CA HIS A 90 8.82 14.34 -6.12
C HIS A 90 9.41 13.67 -7.37
N ILE A 91 10.23 14.41 -8.12
CA ILE A 91 10.92 13.92 -9.32
C ILE A 91 11.80 12.69 -9.03
N ASP A 92 12.35 12.59 -7.82
CA ASP A 92 13.23 11.50 -7.39
C ASP A 92 12.51 10.35 -6.67
N SER A 93 11.19 10.28 -6.81
CA SER A 93 10.38 9.22 -6.22
C SER A 93 10.74 7.83 -6.76
N TYR A 94 10.67 6.83 -5.88
CA TYR A 94 10.85 5.43 -6.27
C TYR A 94 9.61 4.88 -6.99
N GLY A 95 9.84 3.99 -7.94
CA GLY A 95 8.77 3.18 -8.52
C GLY A 95 8.16 2.25 -7.49
N CYS A 96 6.85 2.07 -7.57
CA CYS A 96 6.11 1.07 -6.81
C CYS A 96 5.32 0.19 -7.79
N ILE A 97 5.19 -1.09 -7.44
CA ILE A 97 4.22 -2.00 -8.05
C ILE A 97 3.25 -2.45 -6.97
N ALA A 98 2.02 -2.69 -7.37
CA ALA A 98 0.95 -3.19 -6.53
C ALA A 98 0.29 -4.36 -7.26
N PHE A 99 0.09 -5.46 -6.56
CA PHE A 99 -0.60 -6.63 -7.10
C PHE A 99 -1.28 -7.40 -5.97
N SER A 100 -2.27 -8.19 -6.33
CA SER A 100 -2.96 -9.10 -5.41
C SER A 100 -2.54 -10.52 -5.72
N LEU A 101 -2.41 -11.35 -4.69
CA LEU A 101 -2.11 -12.77 -4.85
C LEU A 101 -3.40 -13.57 -5.05
N SER A 102 -3.29 -14.68 -5.78
CA SER A 102 -4.33 -15.72 -5.83
C SER A 102 -4.65 -16.23 -4.41
N PRO A 103 -5.90 -16.65 -4.14
CA PRO A 103 -6.26 -17.35 -2.89
C PRO A 103 -5.38 -18.58 -2.61
N ASP A 104 -4.89 -19.22 -3.66
CA ASP A 104 -3.89 -20.29 -3.59
C ASP A 104 -2.58 -19.80 -4.24
N PRO A 105 -1.72 -19.10 -3.48
CA PRO A 105 -0.53 -18.48 -4.01
C PRO A 105 0.55 -19.55 -4.29
N ASN A 106 1.05 -19.56 -5.52
CA ASN A 106 2.20 -20.36 -5.93
C ASN A 106 3.24 -19.48 -6.62
N LEU A 107 4.46 -19.99 -6.80
CA LEU A 107 5.57 -19.22 -7.38
C LEU A 107 5.25 -18.73 -8.80
N HIS A 108 4.60 -19.56 -9.62
CA HIS A 108 4.28 -19.18 -11.00
C HIS A 108 3.26 -18.03 -11.05
N GLY A 109 2.18 -18.13 -10.28
CA GLY A 109 1.18 -17.07 -10.18
C GLY A 109 1.74 -15.78 -9.57
N PHE A 110 2.73 -15.89 -8.67
CA PHE A 110 3.47 -14.74 -8.16
C PHE A 110 4.31 -14.05 -9.24
N GLU A 111 5.07 -14.82 -10.03
CA GLU A 111 5.86 -14.30 -11.17
C GLU A 111 4.96 -13.62 -12.21
N ASP A 112 3.80 -14.22 -12.50
CA ASP A 112 2.82 -13.68 -13.43
C ASP A 112 2.23 -12.36 -12.90
N SER A 113 1.86 -12.31 -11.61
CA SER A 113 1.32 -11.10 -10.97
C SER A 113 2.31 -9.94 -11.02
N ILE A 114 3.61 -10.21 -10.81
CA ILE A 114 4.66 -9.19 -10.92
C ILE A 114 4.84 -8.76 -12.38
N SER A 115 4.84 -9.70 -13.32
CA SER A 115 4.98 -9.40 -14.75
C SER A 115 3.84 -8.52 -15.25
N GLU A 116 2.61 -8.83 -14.84
CA GLU A 116 1.43 -8.03 -15.13
C GLU A 116 1.55 -6.63 -14.53
N ALA A 117 1.92 -6.51 -13.25
CA ALA A 117 2.08 -5.22 -12.58
C ALA A 117 3.19 -4.34 -13.20
N LEU A 118 4.22 -4.96 -13.79
CA LEU A 118 5.28 -4.26 -14.52
C LEU A 118 4.92 -3.96 -15.99
N GLY A 119 3.92 -4.65 -16.53
CA GLY A 119 3.49 -4.60 -17.93
C GLY A 119 4.44 -5.30 -18.90
N VAL A 120 5.36 -6.13 -18.40
CA VAL A 120 6.40 -6.81 -19.18
C VAL A 120 6.77 -8.14 -18.53
N PRO A 121 7.13 -9.18 -19.32
CA PRO A 121 7.54 -10.46 -18.77
C PRO A 121 8.87 -10.32 -18.02
N ILE A 122 8.91 -10.77 -16.77
CA ILE A 122 10.13 -10.67 -15.94
C ILE A 122 11.05 -11.88 -16.08
N GLY A 123 10.59 -12.95 -16.74
CA GLY A 123 11.22 -14.26 -16.74
C GLY A 123 10.83 -15.09 -15.51
N LYS A 124 11.49 -16.23 -15.31
CA LYS A 124 11.24 -17.14 -14.18
C LYS A 124 12.35 -17.02 -13.14
N ILE A 125 11.97 -16.88 -11.88
CA ILE A 125 12.88 -16.91 -10.73
C ILE A 125 13.32 -18.37 -10.54
N ARG A 126 14.63 -18.61 -10.56
CA ARG A 126 15.19 -19.96 -10.40
C ARG A 126 16.18 -19.97 -9.25
N ASN A 127 15.99 -20.86 -8.27
CA ASN A 127 16.87 -20.99 -7.10
C ASN A 127 17.11 -19.66 -6.35
N GLY A 128 16.06 -18.83 -6.25
CA GLY A 128 16.16 -17.48 -5.65
C GLY A 128 16.92 -16.45 -6.50
N LEU A 129 17.41 -16.82 -7.69
CA LEU A 129 18.03 -15.88 -8.61
C LEU A 129 16.95 -15.14 -9.40
N VAL A 130 16.99 -13.81 -9.28
CA VAL A 130 16.12 -12.90 -9.98
C VAL A 130 16.65 -12.70 -11.40
N PRO A 131 15.82 -12.84 -12.45
CA PRO A 131 16.29 -12.65 -13.83
C PRO A 131 16.89 -11.28 -14.09
N GLU A 132 17.93 -11.21 -14.93
CA GLU A 132 18.59 -9.94 -15.27
C GLU A 132 17.61 -8.94 -15.91
N ALA A 133 16.67 -9.43 -16.72
CA ALA A 133 15.60 -8.63 -17.31
C ALA A 133 14.79 -7.89 -16.24
N PHE A 134 14.40 -8.58 -15.16
CA PHE A 134 13.71 -7.97 -14.02
C PHE A 134 14.58 -6.90 -13.36
N CYS A 135 15.85 -7.21 -13.10
CA CYS A 135 16.78 -6.26 -12.48
C CYS A 135 16.89 -4.97 -13.31
N ARG A 136 17.02 -5.08 -14.64
CA ARG A 136 17.09 -3.92 -15.54
C ARG A 136 15.76 -3.14 -15.55
N LEU A 137 14.63 -3.83 -15.62
CA LEU A 137 13.31 -3.21 -15.61
C LEU A 137 13.04 -2.45 -14.31
N ALA A 138 13.38 -3.03 -13.17
CA ALA A 138 13.26 -2.37 -11.89
C ALA A 138 14.13 -1.10 -11.82
N HIS A 139 15.37 -1.14 -12.32
CA HIS A 139 16.19 0.07 -12.42
C HIS A 139 15.54 1.15 -13.29
N LEU A 140 15.03 0.79 -14.47
CA LEU A 140 14.34 1.73 -15.36
C LEU A 140 13.08 2.33 -14.74
N ARG A 141 12.34 1.53 -13.96
CA ARG A 141 11.16 1.96 -13.21
C ARG A 141 11.51 2.66 -11.90
N ARG A 142 12.79 2.86 -11.59
CA ARG A 142 13.30 3.41 -10.32
C ARG A 142 12.80 2.65 -9.09
N MET A 143 12.57 1.35 -9.24
CA MET A 143 12.22 0.46 -8.15
C MET A 143 13.47 0.06 -7.38
N ARG A 144 13.31 -0.14 -6.07
CA ARG A 144 14.39 -0.61 -5.21
C ARG A 144 14.40 -2.13 -5.17
N ILE A 145 15.49 -2.71 -5.66
CA ILE A 145 15.81 -4.12 -5.40
C ILE A 145 16.99 -4.11 -4.43
N PRO A 146 16.86 -4.71 -3.23
CA PRO A 146 18.01 -4.95 -2.36
C PRO A 146 19.06 -5.70 -3.16
N ARG A 147 20.31 -5.22 -3.16
CA ARG A 147 21.39 -5.94 -3.84
C ARG A 147 21.43 -7.37 -3.28
N SER A 148 21.39 -8.37 -4.16
CA SER A 148 21.67 -9.74 -3.76
C SER A 148 23.06 -9.72 -3.13
N SER A 149 23.17 -10.08 -1.86
CA SER A 149 24.43 -10.13 -1.12
C SER A 149 25.35 -11.27 -1.59
N GLY A 150 25.19 -11.75 -2.83
CA GLY A 150 25.80 -13.01 -3.30
C GLY A 150 25.27 -14.26 -2.61
N HIS A 151 24.42 -14.12 -1.59
CA HIS A 151 23.77 -15.24 -0.93
C HIS A 151 22.40 -15.51 -1.56
N PRO A 152 22.13 -16.77 -1.98
CA PRO A 152 20.80 -17.20 -2.38
C PRO A 152 19.80 -16.85 -1.29
N PHE A 153 18.57 -16.52 -1.67
CA PHE A 153 17.44 -16.56 -0.75
C PHE A 153 17.34 -18.01 -0.22
N HIS A 154 17.97 -18.30 0.91
CA HIS A 154 17.84 -19.60 1.56
C HIS A 154 16.40 -19.76 2.05
N GLU A 155 15.83 -20.95 1.84
CA GLU A 155 14.69 -21.42 2.62
C GLU A 155 15.01 -21.24 4.11
N HIS A 156 14.34 -20.28 4.74
CA HIS A 156 14.34 -20.19 6.19
C HIS A 156 13.50 -21.35 6.72
N LEU A 157 14.16 -22.45 7.09
CA LEU A 157 13.56 -23.61 7.77
C LEU A 157 13.12 -23.32 9.21
N THR A 158 13.16 -22.07 9.66
CA THR A 158 12.70 -21.66 10.99
C THR A 158 12.05 -20.27 10.91
N THR A 159 10.73 -20.26 10.78
CA THR A 159 9.91 -19.10 11.14
C THR A 159 9.84 -19.01 12.66
N ASP A 160 10.96 -18.78 13.33
CA ASP A 160 10.90 -18.28 14.70
C ASP A 160 10.69 -16.77 14.61
N SER A 161 9.43 -16.42 14.81
CA SER A 161 8.87 -15.07 14.74
C SER A 161 9.56 -14.15 15.76
N THR A 162 10.75 -13.69 15.42
CA THR A 162 11.41 -12.62 16.15
C THR A 162 10.71 -11.33 15.75
N LEU A 163 9.75 -10.91 16.57
CA LEU A 163 9.12 -9.59 16.52
C LEU A 163 10.23 -8.53 16.46
N ILE A 164 10.55 -8.06 15.25
CA ILE A 164 11.38 -6.88 15.06
C ILE A 164 10.52 -5.69 15.52
N ARG A 165 10.66 -5.34 16.80
CA ARG A 165 10.12 -4.08 17.32
C ARG A 165 10.92 -2.94 16.68
N PRO A 166 10.28 -1.93 16.07
CA PRO A 166 11.01 -0.73 15.69
C PRO A 166 11.65 -0.11 16.94
N PRO A 167 12.86 0.46 16.84
CA PRO A 167 13.51 1.10 17.97
C PRO A 167 12.62 2.26 18.45
N ILE A 168 12.07 2.12 19.66
CA ILE A 168 11.42 3.22 20.37
C ILE A 168 12.53 4.24 20.65
N PRO A 169 12.42 5.50 20.19
CA PRO A 169 13.37 6.53 20.57
C PRO A 169 13.37 6.64 22.09
N ARG A 170 14.51 6.39 22.73
CA ARG A 170 14.68 6.71 24.14
C ARG A 170 14.45 8.21 24.28
N ALA A 171 13.41 8.60 25.01
CA ALA A 171 13.28 9.98 25.46
C ALA A 171 14.59 10.34 26.19
N SER A 172 15.27 11.37 25.71
CA SER A 172 16.35 12.02 26.43
C SER A 172 15.76 12.55 27.73
N GLY A 173 16.08 11.89 28.84
CA GLY A 173 15.79 12.37 30.18
C GLY A 173 16.59 13.64 30.48
N HIS A 174 15.92 14.54 31.20
CA HIS A 174 16.45 15.75 31.83
C HIS A 174 17.66 15.49 32.72
#